data_AF-A0A150FSN3-F1
#
_entry.id   AF-A0A150FSN3-F1
#
_cell.length_a   1.000
_cell.length_b   1.000
_cell.length_c   1.000
_cell.angle_alpha   90.00
_cell.angle_beta   90.00
_cell.angle_gamma   90.00
#
_symmetry.space_group_name_H-M   'P 1'
#
loop_
_entity.id
_entity.type
_entity.pdbx_description
1 polymer ?
#
loop_
_entity_poly.entity_id
_entity_poly.type
_entity_poly.pdbx_seq_one_letter_code
_entity_poly.pdbx_strand_id
1 'polypeptide(L)'
;MKYIKEVIIENFQSHKYTHLKFVNGLNTIIGESDKGKSAIIRAIKWVMLNEPQGNSIVRDKCSECSVTLVFNDNTTVKRVKILKGKKTITSKNIYIITYPDGTKSENENFGTDVPDEVLDACGVRILKIDKDLYEVPNFLFQLEAPFLISSTAANRSKTIGKLINANLFDCAIRDIQSDILDVSKKIRETEKNLENLKNEITKYDNLEKEEENLKKIENLISIYEKKQENIDTLKSYIKTLENIKTQKQKMKSIIYSFKDIQRCELLFKDINLKQSMLDNLLSIKNKIKTLDKNKQNLKATLDNLKNIDLAYSLLEKLNENLNTLKELNKFKQNLKLLNEKADKLRKIKITLSNIENADTLYNNLLNKIEKIEKLKQINQTYKETKEKINIGKKYLGDIETDLSRKAKLYSDYLKKMGKCPTCFSDIDNKRIDEIIFKNI
;
A
#
# COMPACT_ATOMS: atom_id res chain seq x y z
N MET A 1 40.02 -36.38 -119.64
CA MET A 1 39.43 -37.62 -119.09
C MET A 1 40.54 -38.36 -118.35
N LYS A 2 40.33 -38.71 -117.08
CA LYS A 2 41.34 -39.35 -116.25
C LYS A 2 41.41 -40.84 -116.60
N TYR A 3 42.62 -41.38 -116.78
CA TYR A 3 42.82 -42.80 -117.06
C TYR A 3 44.06 -43.33 -116.33
N ILE A 4 44.06 -44.65 -116.08
CA ILE A 4 45.17 -45.34 -115.43
C ILE A 4 46.29 -45.51 -116.45
N LYS A 5 47.45 -44.94 -116.18
CA LYS A 5 48.66 -45.04 -117.01
C LYS A 5 49.48 -46.26 -116.61
N GLU A 6 49.66 -46.49 -115.31
CA GLU A 6 50.44 -47.62 -114.81
C GLU A 6 49.83 -48.22 -113.55
N VAL A 7 50.02 -49.52 -113.36
CA VAL A 7 49.63 -50.25 -112.14
C VAL A 7 50.81 -51.06 -111.66
N ILE A 8 51.17 -50.87 -110.39
CA ILE A 8 52.23 -51.60 -109.71
C ILE A 8 51.60 -52.39 -108.57
N ILE A 9 51.78 -53.70 -108.58
CA ILE A 9 51.18 -54.64 -107.63
C ILE A 9 52.30 -55.40 -106.91
N GLU A 10 52.30 -55.35 -105.59
CA GLU A 10 53.31 -55.97 -104.72
C GLU A 10 52.62 -56.86 -103.69
N ASN A 11 53.00 -58.14 -103.66
CA ASN A 11 52.51 -59.15 -102.71
C ASN A 11 50.97 -59.22 -102.59
N PHE A 12 50.24 -59.00 -103.68
CA PHE A 12 48.77 -59.05 -103.74
C PHE A 12 48.30 -60.36 -104.38
N GLN A 13 47.59 -61.20 -103.63
CA GLN A 13 47.14 -62.53 -104.07
C GLN A 13 48.26 -63.33 -104.78
N SER A 14 48.06 -63.71 -106.05
CA SER A 14 49.04 -64.48 -106.85
C SER A 14 50.22 -63.65 -107.36
N HIS A 15 50.21 -62.32 -107.21
CA HIS A 15 51.25 -61.42 -107.73
C HIS A 15 52.32 -61.14 -106.66
N LYS A 16 53.58 -61.44 -106.96
CA LYS A 16 54.73 -61.08 -106.08
C LYS A 16 55.14 -59.65 -106.38
N TYR A 17 55.40 -59.39 -107.66
CA TYR A 17 55.64 -58.07 -108.22
C TYR A 17 55.08 -58.08 -109.63
N THR A 18 54.25 -57.11 -109.99
CA THR A 18 53.70 -56.97 -111.34
C THR A 18 53.57 -55.49 -111.66
N HIS A 19 54.20 -55.08 -112.76
CA HIS A 19 54.13 -53.71 -113.28
C HIS A 19 53.51 -53.75 -114.66
N LEU A 20 52.37 -53.09 -114.81
CA LEU A 20 51.61 -53.00 -116.05
C LEU A 20 51.55 -51.55 -116.50
N LYS A 21 51.89 -51.31 -117.76
CA LYS A 21 51.73 -50.02 -118.42
C LYS A 21 50.56 -50.12 -119.39
N PHE A 22 49.62 -49.20 -119.26
CA PHE A 22 48.42 -49.13 -120.07
C PHE A 22 48.57 -48.04 -121.13
N VAL A 23 47.98 -48.29 -122.30
CA VAL A 23 47.83 -47.27 -123.34
C VAL A 23 46.50 -46.55 -123.16
N ASN A 24 46.40 -45.32 -123.67
CA ASN A 24 45.13 -44.62 -123.73
C ASN A 24 44.25 -45.26 -124.82
N GLY A 25 43.32 -46.13 -124.42
CA GLY A 25 42.46 -46.89 -125.32
C GLY A 25 42.05 -48.24 -124.73
N LEU A 26 41.80 -49.21 -125.60
CA LEU A 26 41.42 -50.56 -125.20
C LEU A 26 42.66 -51.35 -124.74
N ASN A 27 42.63 -51.83 -123.50
CA ASN A 27 43.68 -52.67 -122.94
C ASN A 27 43.09 -54.05 -122.61
N THR A 28 43.66 -55.11 -123.17
CA THR A 28 43.16 -56.49 -122.98
C THR A 28 44.21 -57.33 -122.26
N ILE A 29 43.84 -57.95 -121.14
CA ILE A 29 44.71 -58.83 -120.36
C ILE A 29 44.42 -60.29 -120.71
N ILE A 30 45.36 -60.95 -121.41
CA ILE A 30 45.23 -62.32 -121.94
C ILE A 30 46.20 -63.28 -121.21
N GLY A 31 45.96 -64.58 -121.28
CA GLY A 31 46.72 -65.63 -120.57
C GLY A 31 45.87 -66.88 -120.29
N GLU A 32 46.38 -67.84 -119.54
CA GLU A 32 45.61 -69.01 -119.13
C GLU A 32 44.66 -68.69 -117.96
N SER A 33 43.65 -69.54 -117.77
CA SER A 33 42.80 -69.51 -116.58
C SER A 33 43.63 -69.73 -115.31
N ASP A 34 43.21 -69.12 -114.21
CA ASP A 34 43.83 -69.25 -112.88
C ASP A 34 45.28 -68.76 -112.74
N LYS A 35 45.75 -67.92 -113.67
CA LYS A 35 47.08 -67.28 -113.59
C LYS A 35 47.08 -65.89 -112.94
N GLY A 36 45.99 -65.49 -112.29
CA GLY A 36 45.90 -64.21 -111.58
C GLY A 36 45.39 -63.02 -112.39
N LYS A 37 44.89 -63.20 -113.62
CA LYS A 37 44.31 -62.08 -114.40
C LYS A 37 43.23 -61.31 -113.64
N SER A 38 42.30 -62.03 -113.02
CA SER A 38 41.23 -61.43 -112.23
C SER A 38 41.78 -60.75 -110.97
N ALA A 39 42.95 -61.16 -110.46
CA ALA A 39 43.60 -60.51 -109.32
C ALA A 39 44.11 -59.10 -109.67
N ILE A 40 44.47 -58.83 -110.94
CA ILE A 40 44.82 -57.48 -111.40
C ILE A 40 43.61 -56.54 -111.30
N ILE A 41 42.45 -56.98 -111.80
CA ILE A 41 41.21 -56.18 -111.70
C ILE A 41 40.79 -56.01 -110.25
N ARG A 42 40.93 -57.05 -109.41
CA ARG A 42 40.69 -56.94 -107.96
C ARG A 42 41.67 -55.99 -107.28
N ALA A 43 42.92 -55.91 -107.71
CA ALA A 43 43.90 -54.96 -107.16
C ALA A 43 43.49 -53.52 -107.45
N ILE A 44 43.05 -53.22 -108.68
CA ILE A 44 42.52 -51.91 -109.05
C ILE A 44 41.25 -51.59 -108.25
N LYS A 45 40.32 -52.56 -108.17
CA LYS A 45 39.09 -52.46 -107.38
C LYS A 45 39.38 -52.19 -105.90
N TRP A 46 40.40 -52.84 -105.36
CA TRP A 46 40.79 -52.69 -103.97
C TRP A 46 41.25 -51.27 -103.67
N VAL A 47 42.01 -50.64 -104.56
CA VAL A 47 42.40 -49.23 -104.40
C VAL A 47 41.20 -48.30 -104.53
N MET A 48 40.30 -48.53 -105.49
CA MET A 48 39.24 -47.57 -105.82
C MET A 48 37.95 -47.71 -104.98
N LEU A 49 37.60 -48.93 -104.56
CA LEU A 49 36.29 -49.25 -103.94
C LEU A 49 36.41 -49.94 -102.58
N ASN A 50 37.62 -50.16 -102.08
CA ASN A 50 37.84 -50.97 -100.88
C ASN A 50 37.29 -52.40 -100.93
N GLU A 51 37.30 -53.00 -102.11
CA GLU A 51 36.80 -54.37 -102.34
C GLU A 51 37.83 -55.21 -103.12
N PRO A 52 38.15 -56.44 -102.70
CA PRO A 52 37.55 -57.19 -101.59
C PRO A 52 38.11 -56.79 -100.21
N GLN A 53 37.28 -56.94 -99.18
CA GLN A 53 37.67 -56.74 -97.78
C GLN A 53 38.30 -58.01 -97.19
N GLY A 54 38.99 -57.88 -96.05
CA GLY A 54 39.63 -59.00 -95.36
C GLY A 54 41.13 -59.16 -95.66
N ASN A 55 41.72 -60.23 -95.14
CA ASN A 55 43.18 -60.45 -95.16
C ASN A 55 43.66 -61.34 -96.31
N SER A 56 42.74 -62.00 -97.03
CA SER A 56 43.02 -62.88 -98.18
C SER A 56 43.58 -62.16 -99.42
N ILE A 57 43.71 -60.83 -99.35
CA ILE A 57 44.37 -60.01 -100.37
C ILE A 57 45.90 -60.05 -100.26
N VAL A 58 46.45 -60.32 -99.08
CA VAL A 58 47.89 -60.43 -98.88
C VAL A 58 48.35 -61.80 -99.36
N ARG A 59 49.40 -61.83 -100.19
CA ARG A 59 50.00 -63.08 -100.70
C ARG A 59 50.42 -63.99 -99.54
N ASP A 60 50.26 -65.30 -99.72
CA ASP A 60 50.68 -66.29 -98.72
C ASP A 60 52.17 -66.13 -98.36
N LYS A 61 52.48 -66.22 -97.06
CA LYS A 61 53.81 -65.98 -96.45
C LYS A 61 54.35 -64.55 -96.54
N CYS A 62 53.53 -63.55 -96.89
CA CYS A 62 53.88 -62.13 -96.83
C CYS A 62 53.16 -61.43 -95.67
N SER A 63 53.81 -60.43 -95.06
CA SER A 63 53.22 -59.61 -94.00
C SER A 63 52.66 -58.27 -94.50
N GLU A 64 52.90 -57.92 -95.76
CA GLU A 64 52.46 -56.67 -96.36
C GLU A 64 52.11 -56.83 -97.83
N CYS A 65 51.15 -56.04 -98.31
CA CYS A 65 50.86 -55.88 -99.73
C CYS A 65 50.65 -54.41 -100.09
N SER A 66 50.97 -54.06 -101.33
CA SER A 66 50.78 -52.71 -101.85
C SER A 66 50.29 -52.73 -103.30
N VAL A 67 49.40 -51.79 -103.63
CA VAL A 67 48.95 -51.55 -105.00
C VAL A 67 49.04 -50.06 -105.26
N THR A 68 49.71 -49.69 -106.34
CA THR A 68 49.90 -48.30 -106.76
C THR A 68 49.28 -48.10 -108.13
N LEU A 69 48.38 -47.13 -108.24
CA LEU A 69 47.80 -46.67 -109.49
C LEU A 69 48.43 -45.32 -109.85
N VAL A 70 49.01 -45.23 -111.04
CA VAL A 70 49.54 -43.98 -111.60
C VAL A 70 48.59 -43.53 -112.70
N PHE A 71 48.07 -42.32 -112.59
CA PHE A 71 47.15 -41.73 -113.55
C PHE A 71 47.89 -40.86 -114.58
N ASN A 72 47.19 -40.51 -115.65
CA ASN A 72 47.75 -39.70 -116.75
C ASN A 72 48.11 -38.26 -116.37
N ASP A 73 47.54 -37.74 -115.28
CA ASP A 73 47.86 -36.43 -114.70
C ASP A 73 49.09 -36.47 -113.76
N ASN A 74 49.77 -37.62 -113.66
CA ASN A 74 50.83 -37.92 -112.69
C ASN A 74 50.35 -38.01 -111.23
N THR A 75 49.04 -37.98 -110.96
CA THR A 75 48.51 -38.35 -109.65
C THR A 75 48.80 -39.82 -109.41
N THR A 76 49.29 -40.14 -108.21
CA THR A 76 49.56 -41.52 -107.80
C THR A 76 48.77 -41.86 -106.56
N VAL A 77 48.01 -42.95 -106.61
CA VAL A 77 47.25 -43.46 -105.46
C VAL A 77 47.82 -44.83 -105.08
N LYS A 78 48.48 -44.87 -103.93
CA LYS A 78 49.04 -46.10 -103.37
C LYS A 78 48.21 -46.55 -102.18
N ARG A 79 47.80 -47.81 -102.19
CA ARG A 79 47.16 -48.46 -101.05
C ARG A 79 48.08 -49.52 -100.46
N VAL A 80 48.25 -49.49 -99.16
CA VAL A 80 49.12 -50.41 -98.41
C VAL A 80 48.33 -51.10 -97.31
N LYS A 81 48.54 -52.41 -97.17
CA LYS A 81 48.05 -53.18 -96.02
C LYS A 81 49.19 -53.95 -95.37
N ILE A 82 49.32 -53.79 -94.07
CA ILE A 82 50.36 -54.44 -93.26
C ILE A 82 49.69 -55.29 -92.18
N LEU A 83 50.04 -56.57 -92.12
CA LEU A 83 49.60 -57.53 -91.11
C LEU A 83 50.64 -57.61 -89.98
N LYS A 84 50.23 -57.42 -88.74
CA LYS A 84 51.07 -57.51 -87.53
C LYS A 84 50.45 -58.47 -86.50
N GLY A 85 51.29 -59.30 -85.88
CA GLY A 85 50.94 -60.18 -84.75
C GLY A 85 50.97 -61.68 -85.05
N LYS A 86 51.42 -62.51 -84.08
CA LYS A 86 51.50 -63.98 -84.19
C LYS A 86 50.27 -64.73 -83.65
N LYS A 87 49.49 -64.14 -82.74
CA LYS A 87 48.29 -64.75 -82.10
C LYS A 87 46.96 -64.07 -82.47
N THR A 88 46.97 -62.75 -82.66
CA THR A 88 45.83 -61.96 -83.16
C THR A 88 46.34 -61.08 -84.30
N ILE A 89 45.82 -61.28 -85.51
CA ILE A 89 46.25 -60.55 -86.70
C ILE A 89 45.61 -59.16 -86.67
N THR A 90 46.41 -58.15 -86.35
CA THR A 90 46.03 -56.74 -86.51
C THR A 90 46.48 -56.26 -87.88
N SER A 91 45.62 -55.55 -88.62
CA SER A 91 45.95 -55.02 -89.95
C SER A 91 45.96 -53.50 -89.95
N LYS A 92 47.06 -52.88 -90.39
CA LYS A 92 47.13 -51.45 -90.69
C LYS A 92 46.80 -51.23 -92.16
N ASN A 93 45.85 -50.35 -92.47
CA ASN A 93 45.47 -50.00 -93.85
C ASN A 93 45.79 -48.52 -94.08
N ILE A 94 46.46 -48.20 -95.19
CA ILE A 94 46.96 -46.85 -95.46
C ILE A 94 46.66 -46.52 -96.93
N TYR A 95 46.07 -45.36 -97.19
CA TYR A 95 46.10 -44.73 -98.49
C TYR A 95 47.15 -43.62 -98.51
N ILE A 96 47.92 -43.54 -99.60
CA ILE A 96 48.91 -42.50 -99.86
C ILE A 96 48.61 -41.95 -101.24
N ILE A 97 48.20 -40.68 -101.30
CA ILE A 97 47.96 -39.96 -102.56
C ILE A 97 49.15 -39.02 -102.76
N THR A 98 49.75 -39.04 -103.94
CA THR A 98 50.75 -38.06 -104.38
C THR A 98 50.17 -37.28 -105.55
N TYR A 99 49.98 -35.97 -105.37
CA TYR A 99 49.46 -35.09 -106.40
C TYR A 99 50.56 -34.61 -107.37
N PRO A 100 50.20 -34.05 -108.53
CA PRO A 100 51.17 -33.63 -109.55
C PRO A 100 52.15 -32.55 -109.06
N ASP A 101 51.68 -31.72 -108.12
CA ASP A 101 52.38 -30.65 -107.40
C ASP A 101 53.34 -31.16 -106.30
N GLY A 102 53.42 -32.48 -106.10
CA GLY A 102 54.33 -33.13 -105.16
C GLY A 102 53.81 -33.21 -103.73
N THR A 103 52.61 -32.67 -103.46
CA THR A 103 51.93 -32.78 -102.17
C THR A 103 51.48 -34.23 -101.92
N LYS A 104 51.54 -34.67 -100.65
CA LYS A 104 51.16 -36.02 -100.23
C LYS A 104 50.07 -36.00 -99.17
N SER A 105 49.02 -36.79 -99.38
CA SER A 105 47.95 -37.04 -98.39
C SER A 105 48.02 -38.49 -97.94
N GLU A 106 48.04 -38.72 -96.62
CA GLU A 106 48.07 -40.06 -96.02
C GLU A 106 46.85 -40.28 -95.13
N ASN A 107 46.10 -41.36 -95.38
CA ASN A 107 44.87 -41.71 -94.67
C ASN A 107 44.96 -43.11 -94.07
N GLU A 108 45.05 -43.22 -92.74
CA GLU A 108 45.28 -44.49 -92.02
C GLU A 108 44.03 -45.08 -91.31
N ASN A 109 42.93 -44.32 -91.17
CA ASN A 109 41.74 -44.70 -90.38
C ASN A 109 40.39 -44.41 -91.10
N PHE A 110 40.25 -44.88 -92.34
CA PHE A 110 39.08 -44.58 -93.19
C PHE A 110 37.85 -45.49 -93.02
N GLY A 111 37.84 -46.39 -92.03
CA GLY A 111 36.70 -47.28 -91.78
C GLY A 111 36.43 -48.25 -92.94
N THR A 112 35.15 -48.41 -93.31
CA THR A 112 34.69 -49.31 -94.38
C THR A 112 34.61 -48.62 -95.75
N ASP A 113 34.28 -47.34 -95.76
CA ASP A 113 34.14 -46.55 -97.00
C ASP A 113 35.51 -46.02 -97.46
N VAL A 114 35.65 -45.76 -98.76
CA VAL A 114 36.85 -45.12 -99.32
C VAL A 114 36.77 -43.61 -99.05
N PRO A 115 37.85 -42.93 -98.59
CA PRO A 115 37.85 -41.49 -98.42
C PRO A 115 37.47 -40.75 -99.72
N ASP A 116 36.69 -39.68 -99.60
CA ASP A 116 36.27 -38.87 -100.76
C ASP A 116 37.49 -38.34 -101.54
N GLU A 117 38.57 -37.97 -100.85
CA GLU A 117 39.84 -37.57 -101.47
C GLU A 117 40.42 -38.64 -102.41
N VAL A 118 40.28 -39.93 -102.06
CA VAL A 118 40.78 -41.05 -102.88
C VAL A 118 39.86 -41.25 -104.09
N LEU A 119 38.54 -41.11 -103.92
CA LEU A 119 37.56 -41.24 -105.01
C LEU A 119 37.75 -40.12 -106.04
N ASP A 120 37.91 -38.88 -105.59
CA ASP A 120 38.21 -37.72 -106.43
C ASP A 120 39.57 -37.87 -107.11
N ALA A 121 40.60 -38.29 -106.37
CA ALA A 121 41.93 -38.58 -106.92
C ALA A 121 41.93 -39.74 -107.92
N CYS A 122 40.99 -40.69 -107.85
CA CYS A 122 40.86 -41.77 -108.82
C CYS A 122 39.93 -41.40 -110.00
N GLY A 123 39.11 -40.35 -109.86
CA GLY A 123 38.05 -40.01 -110.81
C GLY A 123 36.90 -41.02 -110.84
N VAL A 124 36.62 -41.69 -109.72
CA VAL A 124 35.56 -42.71 -109.59
C VAL A 124 34.38 -42.12 -108.83
N ARG A 125 33.16 -42.34 -109.32
CA ARG A 125 31.93 -41.95 -108.62
C ARG A 125 31.10 -43.15 -108.23
N ILE A 126 30.81 -43.24 -106.93
CA ILE A 126 29.87 -44.21 -106.37
C ILE A 126 28.51 -43.52 -106.25
N LEU A 127 27.51 -44.01 -106.98
CA LEU A 127 26.16 -43.48 -106.96
C LEU A 127 25.35 -44.18 -105.87
N LYS A 128 25.28 -43.57 -104.68
CA LYS A 128 24.39 -44.03 -103.59
C LYS A 128 22.94 -43.61 -103.90
N ILE A 129 22.13 -44.55 -104.38
CA ILE A 129 20.74 -44.32 -104.84
C ILE A 129 19.75 -44.51 -103.69
N ASP A 130 19.96 -45.54 -102.87
CA ASP A 130 19.16 -45.86 -101.67
C ASP A 130 20.07 -46.48 -100.61
N LYS A 131 19.55 -46.80 -99.41
CA LYS A 131 20.34 -47.36 -98.29
C LYS A 131 21.15 -48.60 -98.67
N ASP A 132 20.58 -49.48 -99.49
CA ASP A 132 21.19 -50.75 -99.91
C ASP A 132 21.50 -50.81 -101.41
N LEU A 133 21.25 -49.72 -102.14
CA LEU A 133 21.44 -49.65 -103.59
C LEU A 133 22.50 -48.60 -103.92
N TYR A 134 23.69 -49.08 -104.27
CA TYR A 134 24.74 -48.26 -104.85
C TYR A 134 25.14 -48.83 -106.20
N GLU A 135 25.50 -47.94 -107.12
CA GLU A 135 25.93 -48.30 -108.47
C GLU A 135 27.30 -47.66 -108.73
N VAL A 136 28.20 -48.40 -109.39
CA VAL A 136 29.53 -47.90 -109.76
C VAL A 136 29.72 -48.03 -111.28
N PRO A 137 29.28 -47.03 -112.07
CA PRO A 137 29.27 -47.12 -113.54
C PRO A 137 30.66 -47.36 -114.17
N ASN A 138 31.73 -47.05 -113.43
CA ASN A 138 33.11 -47.23 -113.88
C ASN A 138 33.56 -48.70 -113.93
N PHE A 139 32.83 -49.62 -113.30
CA PHE A 139 33.17 -51.05 -113.24
C PHE A 139 32.01 -51.89 -113.74
N LEU A 140 32.32 -52.98 -114.46
CA LEU A 140 31.39 -54.06 -114.78
C LEU A 140 32.04 -55.37 -114.34
N PHE A 141 31.41 -56.07 -113.39
CA PHE A 141 31.97 -57.27 -112.80
C PHE A 141 31.65 -58.52 -113.62
N GLN A 142 32.42 -59.59 -113.37
CA GLN A 142 32.19 -60.88 -114.00
C GLN A 142 30.81 -61.42 -113.61
N LEU A 143 30.00 -61.80 -114.61
CA LEU A 143 28.59 -62.22 -114.47
C LEU A 143 27.65 -61.12 -113.95
N GLU A 144 28.11 -59.88 -113.83
CA GLU A 144 27.23 -58.75 -113.56
C GLU A 144 26.58 -58.31 -114.86
N ALA A 145 25.28 -58.07 -114.79
CA ALA A 145 24.54 -57.62 -115.94
C ALA A 145 24.80 -56.12 -116.21
N PRO A 146 24.65 -55.65 -117.46
CA PRO A 146 24.94 -54.26 -117.79
C PRO A 146 24.13 -53.28 -116.94
N PHE A 147 24.79 -52.18 -116.55
CA PHE A 147 24.21 -51.08 -115.77
C PHE A 147 22.81 -50.69 -116.29
N LEU A 148 21.85 -50.55 -115.38
CA LEU A 148 20.42 -50.24 -115.60
C LEU A 148 19.58 -51.28 -116.38
N ILE A 149 20.17 -52.12 -117.23
CA ILE A 149 19.41 -53.05 -118.08
C ILE A 149 18.76 -54.15 -117.23
N SER A 150 19.50 -54.71 -116.26
CA SER A 150 19.03 -55.76 -115.36
C SER A 150 18.28 -55.26 -114.12
N SER A 151 18.31 -53.95 -113.85
CA SER A 151 17.61 -53.37 -112.70
C SER A 151 16.09 -53.45 -112.88
N THR A 152 15.36 -53.62 -111.78
CA THR A 152 13.89 -53.58 -111.77
C THR A 152 13.40 -52.20 -112.21
N ALA A 153 12.18 -52.11 -112.76
CA ALA A 153 11.61 -50.82 -113.20
C ALA A 153 11.63 -49.75 -112.09
N ALA A 154 11.36 -50.15 -110.85
CA ALA A 154 11.42 -49.28 -109.68
C ALA A 154 12.85 -48.77 -109.39
N ASN A 155 13.84 -49.68 -109.35
CA ASN A 155 15.23 -49.29 -109.12
C ASN A 155 15.76 -48.43 -110.26
N ARG A 156 15.42 -48.76 -111.51
CA ARG A 156 15.77 -47.95 -112.69
C ARG A 156 15.23 -46.53 -112.57
N SER A 157 13.95 -46.39 -112.21
CA SER A 157 13.33 -45.07 -112.01
C SER A 157 13.99 -44.29 -110.87
N LYS A 158 14.34 -44.95 -109.75
CA LYS A 158 15.08 -44.33 -108.65
C LYS A 158 16.48 -43.90 -109.07
N THR A 159 17.23 -44.74 -109.77
CA THR A 159 18.58 -44.44 -110.25
C THR A 159 18.56 -43.28 -111.24
N ILE A 160 17.63 -43.27 -112.20
CA ILE A 160 17.46 -42.16 -113.14
C ILE A 160 17.04 -40.89 -112.38
N GLY A 161 16.05 -40.99 -111.50
CA GLY A 161 15.58 -39.88 -110.67
C GLY A 161 16.69 -39.26 -109.82
N LYS A 162 17.60 -40.09 -109.28
CA LYS A 162 18.79 -39.63 -108.55
C LYS A 162 19.82 -38.99 -109.46
N LEU A 163 20.07 -39.56 -110.65
CA LEU A 163 20.98 -38.99 -111.65
C LEU A 163 20.53 -37.61 -112.12
N ILE A 164 19.22 -37.37 -112.22
CA ILE A 164 18.65 -36.06 -112.61
C ILE A 164 18.28 -35.17 -111.41
N ASN A 165 18.56 -35.60 -110.17
CA ASN A 165 18.16 -34.93 -108.93
C ASN A 165 16.65 -34.64 -108.78
N ALA A 166 15.78 -35.39 -109.44
CA ALA A 166 14.32 -35.24 -109.34
C ALA A 166 13.79 -35.64 -107.95
N ASN A 167 14.53 -36.48 -107.23
CA ASN A 167 14.18 -36.95 -105.88
C ASN A 167 14.05 -35.82 -104.84
N LEU A 168 14.64 -34.64 -105.09
CA LEU A 168 14.52 -33.48 -104.22
C LEU A 168 13.07 -32.95 -104.18
N PHE A 169 12.38 -32.95 -105.32
CA PHE A 169 11.00 -32.50 -105.41
C PHE A 169 10.04 -33.46 -104.70
N ASP A 170 10.26 -34.76 -104.83
CA ASP A 170 9.46 -35.79 -104.15
C ASP A 170 9.61 -35.73 -102.62
N CYS A 171 10.79 -35.33 -102.12
CA CYS A 171 10.98 -35.06 -100.69
C CYS A 171 10.21 -33.80 -100.27
N ALA A 172 10.39 -32.69 -100.99
CA ALA A 172 9.71 -31.44 -100.65
C ALA A 172 8.18 -31.56 -100.63
N ILE A 173 7.59 -32.29 -101.58
CA ILE A 173 6.14 -32.53 -101.62
C ILE A 173 5.67 -33.29 -100.37
N ARG A 174 6.40 -34.32 -99.95
CA ARG A 174 6.05 -35.10 -98.76
C ARG A 174 6.13 -34.28 -97.48
N ASP A 175 7.17 -33.47 -97.35
CA ASP A 175 7.36 -32.62 -96.16
C ASP A 175 6.22 -31.59 -96.05
N ILE A 176 5.89 -30.91 -97.16
CA ILE A 176 4.79 -29.94 -97.21
C ILE A 176 3.45 -30.60 -96.85
N GLN A 177 3.20 -31.83 -97.32
CA GLN A 177 1.97 -32.56 -96.98
C GLN A 177 1.89 -32.88 -95.48
N SER A 178 3.02 -33.23 -94.85
CA SER A 178 3.08 -33.44 -93.41
C SER A 178 2.73 -32.16 -92.64
N ASP A 179 3.32 -31.03 -93.04
CA ASP A 179 3.08 -29.73 -92.39
C ASP A 179 1.61 -29.31 -92.46
N ILE A 180 0.96 -29.53 -93.61
CA ILE A 180 -0.47 -29.23 -93.80
C ILE A 180 -1.34 -30.02 -92.81
N LEU A 181 -1.03 -31.31 -92.61
CA LEU A 181 -1.77 -32.17 -91.68
C LEU A 181 -1.61 -31.70 -90.23
N ASP A 182 -0.39 -31.35 -89.84
CA ASP A 182 -0.09 -30.88 -88.49
C ASP A 182 -0.79 -29.55 -88.16
N VAL A 183 -0.78 -28.60 -89.11
CA VAL A 183 -1.49 -27.32 -88.95
C VAL A 183 -3.00 -27.56 -88.85
N SER A 184 -3.56 -28.42 -89.71
CA SER A 184 -4.99 -28.74 -89.69
C SER A 184 -5.43 -29.35 -88.36
N LYS A 185 -4.59 -30.19 -87.75
CA LYS A 185 -4.85 -30.76 -86.42
C LYS A 185 -4.89 -29.67 -85.34
N LYS A 186 -3.92 -28.76 -85.33
CA LYS A 186 -3.87 -27.64 -84.37
C LYS A 186 -5.09 -26.74 -84.44
N ILE A 187 -5.59 -26.46 -85.65
CA ILE A 187 -6.82 -25.68 -85.86
C ILE A 187 -8.00 -26.33 -85.14
N ARG A 188 -8.25 -27.62 -85.38
CA ARG A 188 -9.36 -28.36 -84.76
C ARG A 188 -9.26 -28.41 -83.23
N GLU A 189 -8.06 -28.62 -82.69
CA GLU A 189 -7.84 -28.60 -81.23
C GLU A 189 -8.14 -27.22 -80.63
N THR A 190 -7.73 -26.15 -81.32
CA THR A 190 -7.95 -24.76 -80.88
C THR A 190 -9.43 -24.39 -80.92
N GLU A 191 -10.14 -24.77 -81.99
CA GLU A 191 -11.59 -24.56 -82.12
C GLU A 191 -12.37 -25.23 -81.00
N LYS A 192 -12.02 -26.48 -80.67
CA LYS A 192 -12.63 -27.21 -79.55
C LYS A 192 -12.39 -26.52 -78.21
N ASN A 193 -11.19 -26.01 -77.98
CA ASN A 193 -10.87 -25.26 -76.75
C ASN A 193 -11.66 -23.96 -76.65
N LEU A 194 -11.84 -23.26 -77.77
CA LEU A 194 -12.63 -22.03 -77.84
C LEU A 194 -14.10 -22.31 -77.49
N GLU A 195 -14.67 -23.41 -77.98
CA GLU A 195 -16.04 -23.81 -77.66
C GLU A 195 -16.19 -24.16 -76.16
N ASN A 196 -15.22 -24.88 -75.59
CA ASN A 196 -15.20 -25.17 -74.14
C ASN A 196 -15.17 -23.88 -73.30
N LEU A 197 -14.29 -22.93 -73.65
CA LEU A 197 -14.18 -21.65 -72.94
C LEU A 197 -15.47 -20.83 -73.03
N LYS A 198 -16.15 -20.84 -74.18
CA LYS A 198 -17.47 -20.20 -74.32
C LYS A 198 -18.49 -20.80 -73.36
N ASN A 199 -18.52 -22.12 -73.22
CA ASN A 199 -19.42 -22.82 -72.28
C ASN A 199 -19.05 -22.57 -70.80
N GLU A 200 -17.78 -22.29 -70.49
CA GLU A 200 -17.39 -21.90 -69.15
C GLU A 200 -17.83 -20.47 -68.81
N ILE A 201 -17.74 -19.54 -69.76
CA ILE A 201 -18.20 -18.16 -69.58
C ILE A 201 -19.70 -18.11 -69.23
N THR A 202 -20.53 -18.94 -69.87
CA THR A 202 -21.98 -18.98 -69.57
C THR A 202 -22.29 -19.37 -68.13
N LYS A 203 -21.39 -20.06 -67.42
CA LYS A 203 -21.58 -20.37 -65.99
C LYS A 203 -21.52 -19.11 -65.11
N TYR A 204 -20.91 -18.05 -65.62
CA TYR A 204 -20.70 -16.79 -64.93
C TYR A 204 -21.73 -15.71 -65.30
N ASP A 205 -22.74 -16.03 -66.12
CA ASP A 205 -23.77 -15.07 -66.54
C ASP A 205 -24.54 -14.41 -65.37
N ASN A 206 -24.60 -15.07 -64.21
CA ASN A 206 -25.29 -14.56 -63.02
C ASN A 206 -24.42 -13.72 -62.08
N LEU A 207 -23.14 -13.47 -62.40
CA LEU A 207 -22.23 -12.73 -61.51
C LEU A 207 -22.73 -11.32 -61.17
N GLU A 208 -23.31 -10.62 -62.15
CA GLU A 208 -23.86 -9.28 -61.93
C GLU A 208 -25.01 -9.29 -60.91
N LYS A 209 -25.87 -10.31 -60.97
CA LYS A 209 -26.97 -10.48 -59.99
C LYS A 209 -26.45 -10.83 -58.61
N GLU A 210 -25.43 -11.68 -58.52
CA GLU A 210 -24.77 -12.01 -57.25
C GLU A 210 -24.09 -10.78 -56.64
N GLU A 211 -23.47 -9.91 -57.46
CA GLU A 211 -22.90 -8.64 -57.00
C GLU A 211 -23.98 -7.68 -56.45
N GLU A 212 -25.12 -7.57 -57.12
CA GLU A 212 -26.26 -6.79 -56.60
C GLU A 212 -26.80 -7.36 -55.28
N ASN A 213 -26.89 -8.68 -55.17
CA ASN A 213 -27.31 -9.34 -53.92
C ASN A 213 -26.32 -9.08 -52.79
N LEU A 214 -25.02 -9.12 -53.08
CA LEU A 214 -23.97 -8.83 -52.12
C LEU A 214 -24.08 -7.39 -51.59
N LYS A 215 -24.28 -6.40 -52.47
CA LYS A 215 -24.54 -5.01 -52.07
C LYS A 215 -25.79 -4.85 -51.19
N LYS A 216 -26.85 -5.61 -51.46
CA LYS A 216 -28.06 -5.62 -50.60
C LYS A 216 -27.76 -6.20 -49.22
N ILE A 217 -26.99 -7.29 -49.16
CA ILE A 217 -26.60 -7.93 -47.89
C ILE A 217 -25.72 -6.99 -47.07
N GLU A 218 -24.73 -6.33 -47.68
CA GLU A 218 -23.86 -5.36 -46.99
C GLU A 218 -24.67 -4.21 -46.37
N ASN A 219 -25.64 -3.67 -47.11
CA ASN A 219 -26.54 -2.66 -46.58
C ASN A 219 -27.37 -3.16 -45.40
N LEU A 220 -27.86 -4.41 -45.45
CA LEU A 220 -28.60 -5.02 -44.33
C LEU A 220 -27.71 -5.21 -43.09
N ILE A 221 -26.44 -5.61 -43.28
CA ILE A 221 -25.46 -5.74 -42.20
C ILE A 221 -25.23 -4.38 -41.54
N SER A 222 -25.01 -3.32 -42.32
CA SER A 222 -24.82 -1.97 -41.77
C SER A 222 -26.03 -1.49 -40.95
N ILE A 223 -27.25 -1.80 -41.40
CA ILE A 223 -28.48 -1.47 -40.65
C ILE A 223 -28.54 -2.29 -39.35
N TYR A 224 -28.17 -3.57 -39.39
CA TYR A 224 -28.15 -4.44 -38.22
C TYR A 224 -27.16 -3.94 -37.16
N GLU A 225 -25.93 -3.57 -37.56
CA GLU A 225 -24.90 -3.05 -36.67
C GLU A 225 -25.37 -1.78 -35.93
N LYS A 226 -25.96 -0.83 -36.66
CA LYS A 226 -26.55 0.39 -36.05
C LYS A 226 -27.65 0.05 -35.05
N LYS A 227 -28.50 -0.94 -35.35
CA LYS A 227 -29.54 -1.40 -34.41
C LYS A 227 -28.92 -2.04 -33.18
N GLN A 228 -27.86 -2.82 -33.33
CA GLN A 228 -27.16 -3.46 -32.22
C GLN A 228 -26.54 -2.42 -31.28
N GLU A 229 -25.91 -1.38 -31.84
CA GLU A 229 -25.35 -0.26 -31.07
C GLU A 229 -26.45 0.48 -30.28
N ASN A 230 -27.61 0.72 -30.91
CA ASN A 230 -28.78 1.29 -30.23
C ASN A 230 -29.31 0.40 -29.10
N ILE A 231 -29.27 -0.93 -29.26
CA ILE A 231 -29.66 -1.87 -28.21
C ILE A 231 -28.69 -1.79 -27.02
N ASP A 232 -27.39 -1.73 -27.28
CA ASP A 232 -26.39 -1.70 -26.22
C ASP A 232 -26.38 -0.36 -25.46
N THR A 233 -26.60 0.75 -26.16
CA THR A 233 -26.85 2.05 -25.52
C THR A 233 -28.12 2.02 -24.65
N LEU A 234 -29.22 1.44 -25.14
CA LEU A 234 -30.45 1.26 -24.34
C LEU A 234 -30.23 0.39 -23.09
N LYS A 235 -29.47 -0.72 -23.19
CA LYS A 235 -29.10 -1.52 -22.02
C LYS A 235 -28.30 -0.71 -21.00
N SER A 236 -27.37 0.14 -21.47
CA SER A 236 -26.62 1.03 -20.59
C SER A 236 -27.55 1.99 -19.84
N TYR A 237 -28.54 2.57 -20.54
CA TYR A 237 -29.54 3.44 -19.92
C TYR A 237 -30.41 2.70 -18.91
N ILE A 238 -30.85 1.47 -19.20
CA ILE A 238 -31.59 0.65 -18.23
C ILE A 238 -30.77 0.44 -16.95
N LYS A 239 -29.48 0.09 -17.08
CA LYS A 239 -28.59 -0.10 -15.93
C LYS A 239 -28.41 1.18 -15.12
N THR A 240 -28.28 2.34 -15.78
CA THR A 240 -28.22 3.62 -15.06
C THR A 240 -29.52 3.93 -14.32
N LEU A 241 -30.67 3.62 -14.92
CA LEU A 241 -31.99 3.87 -14.34
C LEU A 241 -32.23 2.97 -13.11
N GLU A 242 -31.79 1.71 -13.15
CA GLU A 242 -31.79 0.82 -11.99
C GLU A 242 -30.91 1.35 -10.86
N ASN A 243 -29.70 1.83 -11.17
CA ASN A 243 -28.82 2.43 -10.16
C ASN A 243 -29.47 3.68 -9.54
N ILE A 244 -30.08 4.56 -10.33
CA ILE A 244 -30.80 5.73 -9.82
C ILE A 244 -32.00 5.30 -8.93
N LYS A 245 -32.74 4.25 -9.31
CA LYS A 245 -33.83 3.72 -8.46
C LYS A 245 -33.32 3.22 -7.11
N THR A 246 -32.23 2.47 -7.08
CA THR A 246 -31.64 1.97 -5.82
C THR A 246 -31.10 3.11 -4.95
N GLN A 247 -30.42 4.09 -5.56
CA GLN A 247 -29.97 5.32 -4.89
C GLN A 247 -31.15 6.08 -4.27
N LYS A 248 -32.25 6.24 -5.02
CA LYS A 248 -33.47 6.90 -4.53
C LYS A 248 -34.09 6.18 -3.33
N GLN A 249 -34.07 4.84 -3.31
CA GLN A 249 -34.54 4.05 -2.16
C GLN A 249 -33.64 4.26 -0.93
N LYS A 250 -32.31 4.22 -1.10
CA LYS A 250 -31.36 4.51 0.00
C LYS A 250 -31.55 5.93 0.55
N MET A 251 -31.75 6.91 -0.33
CA MET A 251 -32.01 8.29 0.10
C MET A 251 -33.32 8.40 0.88
N LYS A 252 -34.38 7.71 0.44
CA LYS A 252 -35.65 7.64 1.19
C LYS A 252 -35.48 7.04 2.58
N SER A 253 -34.69 5.96 2.74
CA SER A 253 -34.46 5.37 4.07
C SER A 253 -33.67 6.30 4.98
N ILE A 254 -32.69 7.04 4.44
CA ILE A 254 -31.95 8.06 5.18
C ILE A 254 -32.91 9.16 5.65
N ILE A 255 -33.72 9.73 4.75
CA ILE A 255 -34.71 10.75 5.10
C ILE A 255 -35.66 10.24 6.20
N TYR A 256 -36.09 8.97 6.12
CA TYR A 256 -36.94 8.37 7.15
C TYR A 256 -36.24 8.27 8.52
N SER A 257 -34.95 7.94 8.56
CA SER A 257 -34.18 7.95 9.83
C SER A 257 -34.04 9.34 10.47
N PHE A 258 -34.14 10.40 9.67
CA PHE A 258 -34.08 11.79 10.13
C PHE A 258 -35.46 12.39 10.45
N LYS A 259 -36.55 11.61 10.35
CA LYS A 259 -37.92 12.10 10.53
C LYS A 259 -38.16 12.79 11.87
N ASP A 260 -37.49 12.32 12.93
CA ASP A 260 -37.68 12.81 14.29
C ASP A 260 -36.55 13.74 14.78
N ILE A 261 -35.72 14.29 13.89
CA ILE A 261 -34.59 15.13 14.30
C ILE A 261 -35.02 16.36 15.11
N GLN A 262 -36.17 16.95 14.78
CA GLN A 262 -36.75 18.07 15.54
C GLN A 262 -37.16 17.64 16.96
N ARG A 263 -37.67 16.42 17.12
CA ARG A 263 -38.01 15.85 18.44
C ARG A 263 -36.74 15.58 19.26
N CYS A 264 -35.68 15.07 18.62
CA CYS A 264 -34.38 14.91 19.26
C CYS A 264 -33.80 16.25 19.73
N GLU A 265 -33.94 17.32 18.94
CA GLU A 265 -33.48 18.66 19.32
C GLU A 265 -34.25 19.21 20.53
N LEU A 266 -35.58 19.05 20.56
CA LEU A 266 -36.42 19.45 21.70
C LEU A 266 -36.08 18.67 22.97
N LEU A 267 -35.90 17.34 22.86
CA LEU A 267 -35.48 16.50 23.97
C LEU A 267 -34.10 16.91 24.50
N PHE A 268 -33.16 17.23 23.61
CA PHE A 268 -31.83 17.70 24.00
C PHE A 268 -31.88 19.03 24.76
N LYS A 269 -32.71 19.99 24.29
CA LYS A 269 -32.97 21.24 25.02
C LYS A 269 -33.57 20.98 26.41
N ASP A 270 -34.55 20.09 26.52
CA ASP A 270 -35.18 19.75 27.80
C ASP A 270 -34.20 19.06 28.78
N ILE A 271 -33.35 18.16 28.28
CA ILE A 271 -32.29 17.52 29.08
C ILE A 271 -31.30 18.57 29.61
N ASN A 272 -30.86 19.52 28.77
CA ASN A 272 -29.95 20.58 29.21
C ASN A 272 -30.59 21.49 30.27
N LEU A 273 -31.88 21.81 30.13
CA LEU A 273 -32.61 22.56 31.15
C LEU A 273 -32.66 21.78 32.48
N LYS A 274 -33.02 20.50 32.44
CA LYS A 274 -33.04 19.64 33.63
C LYS A 274 -31.66 19.48 34.27
N GLN A 275 -30.59 19.42 33.48
CA GLN A 275 -29.23 19.36 34.00
C GLN A 275 -28.84 20.66 34.70
N SER A 276 -29.16 21.82 34.12
CA SER A 276 -28.94 23.10 34.78
C SER A 276 -29.71 23.24 36.10
N MET A 277 -30.95 22.73 36.15
CA MET A 277 -31.74 22.65 37.39
C MET A 277 -31.09 21.73 38.44
N LEU A 278 -30.55 20.58 38.03
CA LEU A 278 -29.84 19.67 38.91
C LEU A 278 -28.59 20.33 39.51
N ASP A 279 -27.80 21.04 38.69
CA ASP A 279 -26.60 21.75 39.16
C ASP A 279 -26.95 22.83 40.18
N ASN A 280 -28.04 23.58 39.95
CA ASN A 280 -28.57 24.56 40.90
C ASN A 280 -29.02 23.89 42.20
N LEU A 281 -29.73 22.76 42.14
CA LEU A 281 -30.15 21.98 43.31
C LEU A 281 -28.95 21.47 44.11
N LEU A 282 -27.90 20.99 43.45
CA LEU A 282 -26.67 20.55 44.10
C LEU A 282 -25.95 21.72 44.80
N SER A 283 -25.92 22.90 44.16
CA SER A 283 -25.40 24.13 44.77
C SER A 283 -26.19 24.51 46.03
N ILE A 284 -27.52 24.49 45.97
CA ILE A 284 -28.38 24.76 47.13
C ILE A 284 -28.16 23.73 48.24
N LYS A 285 -28.09 22.43 47.90
CA LYS A 285 -27.80 21.35 48.86
C LYS A 285 -26.46 21.57 49.58
N ASN A 286 -25.43 22.02 48.86
CA ASN A 286 -24.14 22.34 49.44
C ASN A 286 -24.21 23.57 50.37
N LYS A 287 -24.95 24.61 49.98
CA LYS A 287 -25.22 25.77 50.85
C LYS A 287 -25.94 25.37 52.14
N ILE A 288 -26.95 24.51 52.06
CA ILE A 288 -27.66 23.98 53.24
C ILE A 288 -26.70 23.22 54.16
N LYS A 289 -25.86 22.33 53.62
CA LYS A 289 -24.83 21.63 54.41
C LYS A 289 -23.89 22.60 55.12
N THR A 290 -23.44 23.67 54.46
CA THR A 290 -22.58 24.68 55.10
C THR A 290 -23.31 25.44 56.21
N LEU A 291 -24.59 25.79 56.01
CA LEU A 291 -25.41 26.45 57.02
C LEU A 291 -25.67 25.55 58.23
N ASP A 292 -25.92 24.26 58.03
CA ASP A 292 -26.08 23.31 59.13
C ASP A 292 -24.79 23.15 59.94
N LYS A 293 -23.63 23.09 59.27
CA LYS A 293 -22.33 23.07 59.95
C LYS A 293 -22.11 24.35 60.76
N ASN A 294 -22.45 25.52 60.20
CA ASN A 294 -22.36 26.79 60.91
C ASN A 294 -23.32 26.85 62.11
N LYS A 295 -24.55 26.33 61.97
CA LYS A 295 -25.52 26.22 63.06
C LYS A 295 -25.02 25.32 64.19
N GLN A 296 -24.38 24.19 63.88
CA GLN A 296 -23.76 23.32 64.88
C GLN A 296 -22.62 24.03 65.62
N ASN A 297 -21.75 24.73 64.89
CA ASN A 297 -20.67 25.53 65.48
C ASN A 297 -21.22 26.63 66.40
N LEU A 298 -22.25 27.36 65.97
CA LEU A 298 -22.90 28.39 66.78
C LEU A 298 -23.55 27.82 68.05
N LYS A 299 -24.19 26.64 67.96
CA LYS A 299 -24.73 25.94 69.14
C LYS A 299 -23.62 25.57 70.13
N ALA A 300 -22.50 24.99 69.64
CA ALA A 300 -21.36 24.68 70.49
C ALA A 300 -20.77 25.94 71.14
N THR A 301 -20.75 27.06 70.41
CA THR A 301 -20.29 28.35 70.95
C THR A 301 -21.23 28.85 72.03
N LEU A 302 -22.54 28.80 71.82
CA LEU A 302 -23.57 29.14 72.82
C LEU A 302 -23.49 28.24 74.06
N ASP A 303 -23.27 26.93 73.91
CA ASP A 303 -23.09 26.02 75.03
C ASP A 303 -21.84 26.35 75.86
N ASN A 304 -20.74 26.76 75.21
CA ASN A 304 -19.53 27.22 75.91
C ASN A 304 -19.75 28.56 76.65
N LEU A 305 -20.64 29.42 76.17
CA LEU A 305 -20.94 30.73 76.75
C LEU A 305 -21.99 30.67 77.88
N LYS A 306 -22.71 29.55 78.06
CA LYS A 306 -23.81 29.41 79.05
C LYS A 306 -23.43 29.73 80.49
N ASN A 307 -22.16 29.55 80.86
CA ASN A 307 -21.68 29.76 82.23
C ASN A 307 -20.91 31.08 82.41
N ILE A 308 -21.00 32.02 81.46
CA ILE A 308 -20.35 33.33 81.60
C ILE A 308 -20.95 34.15 82.75
N ASP A 309 -22.26 34.10 82.96
CA ASP A 309 -22.90 34.81 84.09
C ASP A 309 -22.49 34.22 85.45
N LEU A 310 -22.34 32.88 85.50
CA LEU A 310 -21.76 32.18 86.65
C LEU A 310 -20.28 32.54 86.88
N ALA A 311 -19.50 32.67 85.80
CA ALA A 311 -18.11 33.10 85.89
C ALA A 311 -18.00 34.55 86.38
N TYR A 312 -18.84 35.47 85.90
CA TYR A 312 -18.89 36.86 86.35
C TYR A 312 -19.29 36.99 87.82
N SER A 313 -20.35 36.30 88.25
CA SER A 313 -20.77 36.32 89.66
C SER A 313 -19.74 35.71 90.61
N LEU A 314 -19.00 34.68 90.18
CA LEU A 314 -17.87 34.16 90.94
C LEU A 314 -16.71 35.17 91.02
N LEU A 315 -16.45 35.92 89.95
CA LEU A 315 -15.40 36.93 89.89
C LEU A 315 -15.73 38.15 90.78
N GLU A 316 -16.99 38.58 90.84
CA GLU A 316 -17.47 39.60 91.78
C GLU A 316 -17.28 39.16 93.24
N LYS A 317 -17.75 37.96 93.60
CA LYS A 317 -17.54 37.39 94.94
C LYS A 317 -16.06 37.27 95.31
N LEU A 318 -15.21 36.91 94.35
CA LEU A 318 -13.78 36.78 94.57
C LEU A 318 -13.12 38.15 94.80
N ASN A 319 -13.58 39.19 94.11
CA ASN A 319 -13.15 40.57 94.36
C ASN A 319 -13.61 41.12 95.71
N GLU A 320 -14.85 40.83 96.11
CA GLU A 320 -15.36 41.18 97.46
C GLU A 320 -14.50 40.50 98.54
N ASN A 321 -14.21 39.21 98.38
CA ASN A 321 -13.35 38.47 99.30
C ASN A 321 -11.89 38.96 99.32
N LEU A 322 -11.35 39.41 98.18
CA LEU A 322 -10.03 40.04 98.14
C LEU A 322 -10.02 41.39 98.85
N ASN A 323 -11.09 42.17 98.74
CA ASN A 323 -11.23 43.45 99.44
C ASN A 323 -11.36 43.24 100.95
N THR A 324 -12.18 42.30 101.41
CA THR A 324 -12.30 41.97 102.84
C THR A 324 -10.98 41.45 103.40
N LEU A 325 -10.21 40.66 102.65
CA LEU A 325 -8.90 40.17 103.08
C LEU A 325 -7.85 41.30 103.14
N LYS A 326 -7.89 42.27 102.22
CA LYS A 326 -7.07 43.50 102.30
C LYS A 326 -7.43 44.34 103.52
N GLU A 327 -8.71 44.51 103.83
CA GLU A 327 -9.16 45.25 105.02
C GLU A 327 -8.76 44.52 106.31
N LEU A 328 -8.95 43.20 106.39
CA LEU A 328 -8.54 42.38 107.53
C LEU A 328 -7.02 42.45 107.76
N ASN A 329 -6.21 42.47 106.70
CA ASN A 329 -4.77 42.64 106.84
C ASN A 329 -4.40 44.06 107.34
N LYS A 330 -5.10 45.12 106.90
CA LYS A 330 -4.95 46.47 107.48
C LYS A 330 -5.32 46.48 108.96
N PHE A 331 -6.44 45.86 109.34
CA PHE A 331 -6.85 45.75 110.74
C PHE A 331 -5.83 44.96 111.58
N LYS A 332 -5.28 43.86 111.04
CA LYS A 332 -4.23 43.07 111.70
C LYS A 332 -2.96 43.88 111.93
N GLN A 333 -2.51 44.67 110.96
CA GLN A 333 -1.36 45.57 111.12
C GLN A 333 -1.63 46.67 112.15
N ASN A 334 -2.83 47.28 112.11
CA ASN A 334 -3.24 48.29 113.08
C ASN A 334 -3.33 47.73 114.50
N LEU A 335 -3.87 46.52 114.70
CA LEU A 335 -3.91 45.84 115.99
C LEU A 335 -2.52 45.56 116.54
N LYS A 336 -1.57 45.18 115.68
CA LYS A 336 -0.18 44.97 116.07
C LYS A 336 0.46 46.27 116.58
N LEU A 337 0.23 47.37 115.86
CA LEU A 337 0.73 48.70 116.23
C LEU A 337 0.07 49.24 117.52
N LEU A 338 -1.23 48.97 117.70
CA LEU A 338 -1.98 49.32 118.91
C LEU A 338 -1.51 48.53 120.13
N ASN A 339 -1.19 47.25 119.97
CA ASN A 339 -0.65 46.43 121.05
C ASN A 339 0.77 46.89 121.44
N GLU A 340 1.63 47.24 120.48
CA GLU A 340 2.94 47.82 120.78
C GLU A 340 2.83 49.17 121.49
N LYS A 341 1.84 50.01 121.12
CA LYS A 341 1.51 51.25 121.86
C LYS A 341 0.96 50.97 123.26
N ALA A 342 0.10 49.96 123.41
CA ALA A 342 -0.51 49.58 124.68
C ALA A 342 0.52 49.02 125.67
N ASP A 343 1.51 48.26 125.20
CA ASP A 343 2.59 47.74 126.05
C ASP A 343 3.58 48.82 126.49
N LYS A 344 3.85 49.81 125.62
CA LYS A 344 4.56 51.04 126.03
C LYS A 344 3.78 51.83 127.08
N LEU A 345 2.46 51.99 126.90
CA LEU A 345 1.57 52.66 127.86
C LEU A 345 1.44 51.90 129.19
N ARG A 346 1.46 50.56 129.19
CA ARG A 346 1.47 49.76 130.42
C ARG A 346 2.78 49.90 131.20
N LYS A 347 3.93 49.94 130.51
CA LYS A 347 5.23 50.19 131.16
C LYS A 347 5.32 51.59 131.77
N ILE A 348 4.73 52.60 131.11
CA ILE A 348 4.60 53.97 131.62
C ILE A 348 3.62 54.02 132.81
N LYS A 349 2.50 53.29 132.78
CA LYS A 349 1.53 53.25 133.90
C LYS A 349 2.09 52.63 135.19
N ILE A 350 3.00 51.67 135.10
CA ILE A 350 3.63 51.02 136.28
C ILE A 350 4.75 51.91 136.86
N THR A 351 5.36 52.78 136.05
CA THR A 351 6.35 53.77 136.53
C THR A 351 5.72 55.08 137.00
N LEU A 352 4.46 55.37 136.66
CA LEU A 352 3.71 56.58 137.05
C LEU A 352 2.91 56.50 138.36
N SER A 353 2.71 55.34 139.00
CA SER A 353 2.06 55.28 140.33
C SER A 353 3.05 55.22 141.51
N ASN A 354 4.37 55.14 141.24
CA ASN A 354 5.44 55.26 142.24
C ASN A 354 5.96 56.71 142.41
N ILE A 355 5.27 57.70 141.83
CA ILE A 355 5.56 59.14 141.96
C ILE A 355 4.54 59.86 142.88
N GLU A 356 3.40 59.23 143.23
CA GLU A 356 2.42 59.76 144.21
C GLU A 356 2.65 59.30 145.67
N ASN A 357 3.80 58.70 145.99
CA ASN A 357 4.26 58.63 147.38
C ASN A 357 5.05 59.88 147.80
N ALA A 358 5.38 60.79 146.87
CA ALA A 358 6.40 61.84 147.09
C ALA A 358 5.85 63.26 147.32
N ASP A 359 4.59 63.57 146.95
CA ASP A 359 4.14 64.97 146.92
C ASP A 359 3.46 65.50 148.19
N THR A 360 2.86 64.66 149.05
CA THR A 360 2.16 65.21 150.24
C THR A 360 2.37 64.41 151.52
N LEU A 361 3.49 63.69 151.57
CA LEU A 361 4.41 63.83 152.70
C LEU A 361 4.82 65.31 152.93
N TYR A 362 4.74 66.18 151.92
CA TYR A 362 4.90 67.64 152.00
C TYR A 362 3.74 68.37 152.75
N ASN A 363 2.49 67.89 152.64
CA ASN A 363 1.33 68.43 153.42
C ASN A 363 1.00 67.64 154.69
N ASN A 364 1.73 66.56 154.97
CA ASN A 364 1.76 65.91 156.28
C ASN A 364 2.24 66.88 157.40
N LEU A 365 2.66 68.10 157.06
CA LEU A 365 3.24 69.07 158.00
C LEU A 365 2.49 70.40 158.17
N LEU A 366 1.78 70.93 157.16
CA LEU A 366 1.24 72.29 157.25
C LEU A 366 -0.07 72.42 158.05
N ASN A 367 -0.99 71.44 158.02
CA ASN A 367 -2.31 71.58 158.67
C ASN A 367 -2.57 70.68 159.88
N LYS A 368 -1.62 69.81 160.25
CA LYS A 368 -1.55 69.34 161.64
C LYS A 368 -1.39 70.51 162.65
N ILE A 369 -1.00 71.70 162.19
CA ILE A 369 -0.68 72.85 163.04
C ILE A 369 -1.88 73.81 163.28
N GLU A 370 -2.83 73.99 162.34
CA GLU A 370 -3.81 75.09 162.44
C GLU A 370 -5.17 74.75 163.11
N LYS A 371 -5.69 73.51 163.04
CA LYS A 371 -7.05 73.18 163.58
C LYS A 371 -7.07 72.27 164.81
N ILE A 372 -5.93 71.72 165.20
CA ILE A 372 -5.73 71.24 166.57
C ILE A 372 -5.92 72.40 167.57
N GLU A 373 -5.70 73.66 167.18
CA GLU A 373 -6.02 74.84 167.99
C GLU A 373 -7.53 75.16 168.04
N LYS A 374 -8.24 75.15 166.90
CA LYS A 374 -9.66 75.54 166.85
C LYS A 374 -10.65 74.51 167.42
N LEU A 375 -10.43 73.21 167.27
CA LEU A 375 -11.40 72.21 167.79
C LEU A 375 -11.15 71.83 169.25
N LYS A 376 -9.94 72.08 169.79
CA LYS A 376 -9.78 72.19 171.26
C LYS A 376 -10.69 73.29 171.82
N GLN A 377 -10.83 74.41 171.10
CA GLN A 377 -11.77 75.48 171.43
C GLN A 377 -13.24 75.04 171.33
N ILE A 378 -13.61 74.31 170.26
CA ILE A 378 -15.00 73.86 170.06
C ILE A 378 -15.40 72.71 171.00
N ASN A 379 -14.50 71.78 171.32
CA ASN A 379 -14.72 70.73 172.31
C ASN A 379 -14.90 71.31 173.73
N GLN A 380 -14.27 72.45 174.02
CA GLN A 380 -14.51 73.24 175.25
C GLN A 380 -15.93 73.83 175.23
N THR A 381 -16.32 74.53 174.16
CA THR A 381 -17.66 75.15 174.07
C THR A 381 -18.80 74.15 173.97
N TYR A 382 -18.61 72.97 173.36
CA TYR A 382 -19.69 71.97 173.26
C TYR A 382 -19.93 71.27 174.59
N LYS A 383 -18.89 70.99 175.38
CA LYS A 383 -19.05 70.46 176.74
C LYS A 383 -19.79 71.46 177.64
N GLU A 384 -19.47 72.75 177.52
CA GLU A 384 -20.19 73.82 178.24
C GLU A 384 -21.64 74.02 177.74
N THR A 385 -21.90 73.88 176.44
CA THR A 385 -23.25 74.07 175.87
C THR A 385 -24.16 72.86 176.11
N LYS A 386 -23.62 71.64 176.15
CA LYS A 386 -24.45 70.45 176.42
C LYS A 386 -24.82 70.32 177.90
N GLU A 387 -23.96 70.74 178.83
CA GLU A 387 -24.39 70.94 180.21
C GLU A 387 -25.51 72.00 180.30
N LYS A 388 -25.42 73.11 179.55
CA LYS A 388 -26.51 74.10 179.46
C LYS A 388 -27.80 73.56 178.84
N ILE A 389 -27.73 72.62 177.88
CA ILE A 389 -28.92 71.96 177.30
C ILE A 389 -29.50 70.90 178.26
N ASN A 390 -28.66 70.19 179.02
CA ASN A 390 -29.13 69.31 180.09
C ASN A 390 -29.82 70.10 181.20
N ILE A 391 -29.44 71.35 181.43
CA ILE A 391 -30.12 72.25 182.36
C ILE A 391 -31.40 72.83 181.73
N GLY A 392 -31.38 73.21 180.44
CA GLY A 392 -32.53 73.78 179.73
C GLY A 392 -33.65 72.79 179.38
N LYS A 393 -33.35 71.52 179.07
CA LYS A 393 -34.39 70.49 178.84
C LYS A 393 -35.09 70.07 180.13
N LYS A 394 -34.38 70.11 181.26
CA LYS A 394 -34.99 69.98 182.58
C LYS A 394 -35.98 71.13 182.84
N TYR A 395 -35.62 72.34 182.41
CA TYR A 395 -36.43 73.55 182.57
C TYR A 395 -37.67 73.63 181.67
N LEU A 396 -37.62 73.11 180.42
CA LEU A 396 -38.77 73.12 179.51
C LEU A 396 -39.83 72.06 179.80
N GLY A 397 -39.46 70.91 180.37
CA GLY A 397 -40.43 69.87 180.75
C GLY A 397 -41.15 70.13 182.07
N ASP A 398 -40.46 70.78 183.01
CA ASP A 398 -41.10 71.37 184.20
C ASP A 398 -42.16 72.42 183.77
N ILE A 399 -42.01 73.04 182.58
CA ILE A 399 -43.01 73.94 181.98
C ILE A 399 -44.17 73.20 181.29
N GLU A 400 -43.93 72.07 180.60
CA GLU A 400 -45.02 71.22 180.04
C GLU A 400 -45.90 70.60 181.14
N THR A 401 -45.28 70.22 182.26
CA THR A 401 -46.00 69.73 183.45
C THR A 401 -46.78 70.85 184.14
N ASP A 402 -46.32 72.11 184.10
CA ASP A 402 -47.04 73.26 184.64
C ASP A 402 -48.15 73.78 183.70
N LEU A 403 -47.98 73.69 182.38
CA LEU A 403 -49.01 73.98 181.37
C LEU A 403 -50.17 72.98 181.47
N SER A 404 -49.87 71.68 181.60
CA SER A 404 -50.88 70.64 181.81
C SER A 404 -51.63 70.80 183.14
N ARG A 405 -50.97 71.35 184.17
CA ARG A 405 -51.56 71.63 185.48
C ARG A 405 -52.49 72.85 185.44
N LYS A 406 -52.09 73.93 184.77
CA LYS A 406 -52.93 75.15 184.61
C LYS A 406 -54.11 74.95 183.67
N ALA A 407 -53.98 74.13 182.63
CA ALA A 407 -55.10 73.72 181.78
C ALA A 407 -56.18 72.96 182.58
N LYS A 408 -55.78 72.09 183.53
CA LYS A 408 -56.75 71.39 184.39
C LYS A 408 -57.38 72.29 185.46
N LEU A 409 -56.65 73.22 186.04
CA LEU A 409 -57.21 74.20 186.99
C LEU A 409 -58.17 75.20 186.32
N TYR A 410 -57.95 75.57 185.06
CA TYR A 410 -58.94 76.37 184.31
C TYR A 410 -60.25 75.59 184.11
N SER A 411 -60.15 74.26 183.95
CA SER A 411 -61.30 73.36 183.95
C SER A 411 -61.98 73.24 185.33
N ASP A 412 -61.27 73.38 186.47
CA ASP A 412 -61.94 73.42 187.78
C ASP A 412 -63.04 74.50 187.83
N TYR A 413 -62.82 75.66 187.24
CA TYR A 413 -63.68 76.83 187.49
C TYR A 413 -64.92 76.90 186.60
N LEU A 414 -64.87 76.34 185.39
CA LEU A 414 -66.02 76.31 184.49
C LEU A 414 -67.15 75.37 184.98
N LYS A 415 -66.84 74.28 185.71
CA LYS A 415 -67.87 73.37 186.23
C LYS A 415 -68.50 73.84 187.54
N LYS A 416 -67.74 74.45 188.46
CA LYS A 416 -68.28 74.88 189.77
C LYS A 416 -69.09 76.18 189.72
N MET A 417 -68.93 77.01 188.69
CA MET A 417 -69.67 78.28 188.57
C MET A 417 -71.12 78.12 188.09
N GLY A 418 -71.47 77.06 187.36
CA GLY A 418 -72.83 76.78 186.86
C GLY A 418 -73.42 77.78 185.84
N LYS A 419 -72.88 79.00 185.73
CA LYS A 419 -73.31 80.07 184.83
C LYS A 419 -72.14 80.70 184.10
N CYS A 420 -72.38 81.03 182.82
CA CYS A 420 -71.39 81.70 181.99
C CYS A 420 -71.20 83.15 182.43
N PRO A 421 -69.97 83.62 182.70
CA PRO A 421 -69.73 85.01 183.06
C PRO A 421 -69.93 86.02 181.91
N THR A 422 -70.26 85.59 180.69
CA THR A 422 -70.40 86.48 179.53
C THR A 422 -71.82 86.57 178.96
N CYS A 423 -72.63 85.51 178.99
CA CYS A 423 -74.00 85.53 178.44
C CYS A 423 -75.10 85.33 179.50
N PHE A 424 -74.75 85.24 180.79
CA PHE A 424 -75.71 85.13 181.92
C PHE A 424 -76.76 84.00 181.77
N SER A 425 -76.44 83.01 180.91
CA SER A 425 -77.20 81.80 180.62
C SER A 425 -76.58 80.61 181.38
N ASP A 426 -77.39 79.63 181.78
CA ASP A 426 -76.93 78.43 182.52
C ASP A 426 -76.02 77.51 181.66
N ILE A 427 -75.00 76.87 182.26
CA ILE A 427 -73.93 76.11 181.57
C ILE A 427 -74.03 74.59 181.81
N ASP A 428 -73.81 73.81 180.72
CA ASP A 428 -73.86 72.35 180.70
C ASP A 428 -72.56 71.70 180.15
N ASN A 429 -72.43 70.37 180.30
CA ASN A 429 -71.18 69.60 180.24
C ASN A 429 -70.41 69.54 178.90
N LYS A 430 -70.99 69.78 177.72
CA LYS A 430 -70.34 69.42 176.44
C LYS A 430 -69.37 70.45 175.83
N ARG A 431 -69.35 71.69 176.31
CA ARG A 431 -68.59 72.81 175.67
C ARG A 431 -67.19 73.04 176.22
N ILE A 432 -66.90 72.58 177.44
CA ILE A 432 -65.60 72.80 178.08
C ILE A 432 -64.52 71.93 177.42
N ASP A 433 -64.88 70.69 177.07
CA ASP A 433 -63.94 69.71 176.51
C ASP A 433 -63.48 70.09 175.08
N GLU A 434 -64.25 70.87 174.32
CA GLU A 434 -63.89 71.31 172.96
C GLU A 434 -62.88 72.48 172.91
N ILE A 435 -62.67 73.21 174.01
CA ILE A 435 -61.78 74.39 174.04
C ILE A 435 -60.33 74.01 174.38
N ILE A 436 -60.12 72.98 175.23
CA ILE A 436 -58.81 72.73 175.84
C ILE A 436 -57.92 71.82 174.99
N PHE A 437 -58.47 70.82 174.30
CA PHE A 437 -57.66 69.76 173.66
C PHE A 437 -57.32 69.97 172.18
N LYS A 438 -57.51 71.17 171.60
CA LYS A 438 -57.33 71.38 170.15
C LYS A 438 -56.02 72.06 169.73
N ASN A 439 -55.16 72.53 170.65
CA ASN A 439 -53.97 73.35 170.31
C ASN A 439 -52.73 73.17 171.22
N ILE A 440 -52.48 71.98 171.76
CA ILE A 440 -51.18 71.66 172.38
C ILE A 440 -50.66 70.36 171.80
#